data_AF-A0A2U8TS90-F1
#
_entry.id   AF-A0A2U8TS90-F1
#
_cell.length_a   1.000
_cell.length_b   1.000
_cell.length_c   1.000
_cell.angle_alpha   90.00
_cell.angle_beta   90.00
_cell.angle_gamma   90.00
#
_symmetry.space_group_name_H-M   'P 1'
#
loop_
_entity.id
_entity.type
_entity.pdbx_description
1 polymer ?
#
loop_
_entity_poly.entity_id
_entity_poly.type
_entity_poly.pdbx_seq_one_letter_code
_entity_poly.pdbx_strand_id
1 'polypeptide(L)'
;MFTALLRTAPEDRKDPPKRLLYLSLVALSPCMALATLWNQGDLTIVTSSITLSAAGVLYLNLEKIQNYLRPAWTREYEAKLAKLEAHLMQRDLSAIERQQILVRIQDLNDRYHLVTNPTLTYRWVKRMAISMGFIAKALRMNTH
;
A
#
# COMPACT_ATOMS: atom_id res chain seq x y z
N MET A 1 25.98 18.93 19.96
CA MET A 1 25.89 17.57 19.39
C MET A 1 24.62 17.50 18.53
N PHE A 2 24.57 18.26 17.42
CA PHE A 2 23.33 18.65 16.73
C PHE A 2 23.14 18.01 15.34
N THR A 3 23.92 16.98 15.02
CA THR A 3 24.02 16.44 13.64
C THR A 3 23.59 14.97 13.50
N ALA A 4 23.02 14.36 14.53
CA ALA A 4 22.58 12.97 14.45
C ALA A 4 21.15 12.78 13.90
N LEU A 5 20.28 13.80 13.99
CA LEU A 5 18.89 13.73 13.50
C LEU A 5 18.72 14.17 12.03
N LEU A 6 19.76 14.76 11.41
CA LEU A 6 19.75 15.23 10.01
C LEU A 6 20.27 14.20 9.00
N ARG A 7 20.77 13.05 9.46
CA ARG A 7 20.76 11.85 8.62
C ARG A 7 19.40 11.21 8.86
N THR A 8 18.56 11.25 7.85
CA THR A 8 17.56 10.19 7.61
C THR A 8 18.25 8.85 7.83
N ALA A 9 18.18 8.33 9.04
CA ALA A 9 18.89 7.13 9.42
C ALA A 9 18.36 5.98 8.54
N PRO A 10 19.19 4.98 8.22
CA PRO A 10 18.81 3.88 7.34
C PRO A 10 17.60 3.05 7.80
N GLU A 11 17.02 3.30 8.98
CA GLU A 11 15.74 2.73 9.42
C GLU A 11 14.56 3.16 8.54
N ASP A 12 14.53 4.40 8.01
CA ASP A 12 13.45 4.88 7.13
C ASP A 12 13.37 4.12 5.80
N ARG A 13 14.48 3.47 5.41
CA ARG A 13 14.56 2.69 4.17
C ARG A 13 13.81 1.35 4.24
N LYS A 14 13.42 0.92 5.45
CA LYS A 14 12.63 -0.30 5.67
C LYS A 14 11.13 -0.04 5.83
N ASP A 15 10.72 1.22 5.95
CA ASP A 15 9.31 1.51 6.13
C ASP A 15 8.50 1.19 4.87
N PRO A 16 7.26 0.70 5.03
CA PRO A 16 6.39 0.42 3.90
C PRO A 16 6.07 1.70 3.10
N PRO A 17 5.67 1.54 1.83
CA PRO A 17 5.22 2.66 1.02
C PRO A 17 4.01 3.34 1.67
N LYS A 18 3.91 4.66 1.48
CA LYS A 18 2.71 5.42 1.84
C LYS A 18 1.49 4.91 1.09
N ARG A 19 0.30 5.15 1.65
CA ARG A 19 -0.97 4.72 1.06
C ARG A 19 -1.10 5.09 -0.41
N LEU A 20 -0.79 6.34 -0.76
CA LEU A 20 -0.93 6.81 -2.14
C LEU A 20 -0.07 5.98 -3.10
N LEU A 21 1.20 5.79 -2.77
CA LEU A 21 2.12 5.01 -3.59
C LEU A 21 1.69 3.53 -3.66
N TYR A 22 1.26 2.96 -2.53
CA TYR A 22 0.71 1.61 -2.49
C TYR A 22 -0.48 1.45 -3.44
N LEU A 23 -1.47 2.35 -3.36
CA LEU A 23 -2.66 2.31 -4.21
C LEU A 23 -2.30 2.50 -5.69
N SER A 24 -1.35 3.40 -6.01
CA SER A 24 -0.86 3.57 -7.38
C SER A 24 -0.22 2.28 -7.92
N LEU A 25 0.62 1.59 -7.13
CA LEU A 25 1.22 0.32 -7.53
C LEU A 25 0.16 -0.76 -7.73
N VAL A 26 -0.85 -0.82 -6.85
CA VAL A 26 -2.00 -1.72 -7.02
C VAL A 26 -2.78 -1.38 -8.30
N ALA A 27 -3.00 -0.12 -8.65
CA ALA A 27 -3.65 0.23 -9.92
C ALA A 27 -2.81 -0.16 -11.14
N LEU A 28 -1.50 0.05 -11.08
CA LEU A 28 -0.60 -0.17 -12.21
C LEU A 28 -0.32 -1.64 -12.48
N SER A 29 -0.35 -2.50 -11.46
CA SER A 29 0.01 -3.92 -11.61
C SER A 29 -0.72 -4.67 -12.76
N PRO A 30 -2.07 -4.60 -12.90
CA PRO A 30 -2.76 -5.23 -14.02
C PRO A 30 -2.41 -4.57 -15.36
N CYS A 31 -2.19 -3.24 -15.38
CA CYS A 31 -1.79 -2.53 -16.59
C CYS A 31 -0.41 -2.98 -17.08
N MET A 32 0.53 -3.23 -16.16
CA MET A 32 1.83 -3.78 -16.52
C MET A 32 1.70 -5.18 -17.12
N ALA A 33 0.87 -6.05 -16.56
CA ALA A 33 0.62 -7.38 -17.11
C ALA A 33 0.04 -7.31 -18.54
N LEU A 34 -0.92 -6.41 -18.78
CA LEU A 34 -1.45 -6.15 -20.12
C LEU A 34 -0.39 -5.58 -21.06
N ALA A 35 0.46 -4.65 -20.59
CA ALA A 35 1.55 -4.10 -21.39
C ALA A 35 2.60 -5.17 -21.75
N THR A 36 2.86 -6.12 -20.86
CA THR A 36 3.73 -7.27 -21.15
C THR A 36 3.13 -8.15 -22.24
N LEU A 37 1.84 -8.49 -22.13
CA LEU A 37 1.13 -9.25 -23.17
C LEU A 37 1.15 -8.52 -24.52
N TRP A 38 0.99 -7.20 -24.51
CA TRP A 38 1.09 -6.38 -25.72
C TRP A 38 2.48 -6.48 -26.36
N ASN A 39 3.52 -6.33 -25.54
CA ASN A 39 4.90 -6.38 -26.01
C ASN A 39 5.30 -7.77 -26.55
N GLN A 40 4.62 -8.83 -26.10
CA GLN A 40 4.81 -10.20 -26.59
C GLN A 40 3.98 -10.53 -27.83
N GLY A 41 3.06 -9.64 -28.25
CA GLY A 41 2.11 -9.92 -29.33
C GLY A 41 0.92 -10.80 -28.92
N ASP A 42 0.80 -11.11 -27.63
CA ASP A 42 -0.22 -12.02 -27.07
C ASP A 42 -1.44 -11.28 -26.52
N LEU A 43 -1.50 -9.95 -26.65
CA LEU A 43 -2.66 -9.17 -26.20
C LEU A 43 -3.82 -9.34 -27.17
N THR A 44 -4.78 -10.16 -26.75
CA THR A 44 -6.06 -10.39 -27.43
C THR A 44 -7.20 -10.05 -26.47
N ILE A 45 -8.44 -10.04 -26.98
CA ILE A 45 -9.63 -9.84 -26.12
C ILE A 45 -9.70 -10.95 -25.05
N VAL A 46 -9.37 -12.19 -25.42
CA VAL A 46 -9.39 -13.35 -24.52
C VAL A 46 -8.33 -13.22 -23.43
N THR A 47 -7.07 -12.97 -23.78
CA THR A 47 -5.99 -12.83 -22.79
C THR A 47 -6.18 -11.60 -21.90
N SER A 48 -6.70 -10.50 -22.45
CA SER A 48 -7.08 -9.31 -21.67
C SER A 48 -8.17 -9.63 -20.64
N SER A 49 -9.23 -10.34 -21.06
CA SER A 49 -10.31 -10.74 -20.15
C SER A 49 -9.83 -11.67 -19.04
N ILE A 50 -8.99 -12.66 -19.36
CA ILE A 50 -8.42 -13.59 -18.39
C ILE A 50 -7.55 -12.82 -17.38
N THR A 51 -6.63 -11.99 -17.85
CA THR A 51 -5.74 -11.19 -16.99
C THR A 51 -6.53 -10.30 -16.04
N LEU A 52 -7.53 -9.56 -16.54
CA LEU A 52 -8.37 -8.69 -15.72
C LEU A 52 -9.23 -9.49 -14.73
N SER A 53 -9.72 -10.67 -15.13
CA SER A 53 -10.48 -11.55 -14.23
C SER A 53 -9.60 -12.08 -13.09
N ALA A 54 -8.39 -12.56 -13.41
CA ALA A 54 -7.45 -13.07 -12.44
C ALA A 54 -7.00 -11.97 -11.46
N ALA A 55 -6.66 -10.78 -11.97
CA ALA A 55 -6.32 -9.62 -11.15
C ALA A 55 -7.49 -9.21 -10.24
N GLY A 56 -8.72 -9.18 -10.78
CA GLY A 56 -9.93 -8.91 -10.01
C GLY A 56 -10.13 -9.89 -8.85
N VAL A 57 -10.00 -11.20 -9.10
CA VAL A 57 -10.11 -12.23 -8.06
C VAL A 57 -9.02 -12.06 -7.00
N LEU A 58 -7.78 -11.79 -7.41
CA LEU A 58 -6.68 -11.53 -6.47
C LEU A 58 -6.97 -10.31 -5.60
N TYR A 59 -7.48 -9.23 -6.17
CA TYR A 59 -7.72 -7.97 -5.47
C TYR A 59 -8.90 -8.06 -4.51
N LEU A 60 -9.95 -8.81 -4.86
CA LEU A 60 -11.05 -9.11 -3.95
C LEU A 60 -10.57 -9.88 -2.70
N ASN A 61 -9.57 -10.75 -2.87
CA ASN A 61 -9.02 -11.57 -1.80
C ASN A 61 -7.79 -10.96 -1.11
N LEU A 62 -7.31 -9.80 -1.57
CA LEU A 62 -6.06 -9.21 -1.10
C LEU A 62 -6.08 -8.90 0.40
N GLU A 63 -7.23 -8.46 0.91
CA GLU A 63 -7.41 -8.24 2.36
C GLU A 63 -7.19 -9.52 3.15
N LYS A 64 -7.75 -10.64 2.69
CA LYS A 64 -7.60 -11.94 3.36
C LYS A 64 -6.13 -12.40 3.36
N ILE A 65 -5.44 -12.22 2.23
CA ILE A 65 -4.01 -12.55 2.10
C ILE A 65 -3.19 -11.69 3.07
N GLN A 66 -3.45 -10.39 3.10
CA GLN A 66 -2.67 -9.46 3.93
C GLN A 66 -3.04 -9.53 5.42
N ASN A 67 -4.25 -9.97 5.78
CA ASN A 67 -4.64 -10.25 7.16
C ASN A 67 -3.73 -11.29 7.82
N TYR A 68 -3.19 -12.24 7.05
CA TYR A 68 -2.23 -13.22 7.56
C TYR A 68 -0.91 -12.57 8.01
N LEU A 69 -0.46 -11.54 7.28
CA LEU A 69 0.79 -10.82 7.56
C LEU A 69 0.61 -9.67 8.57
N ARG A 70 -0.62 -9.16 8.70
CA ARG A 70 -0.95 -7.98 9.51
C ARG A 70 -0.44 -8.06 10.96
N PRO A 71 -0.53 -9.18 11.70
CA PRO A 71 -0.01 -9.24 13.06
C PRO A 71 1.48 -8.93 13.17
N ALA A 72 2.28 -9.35 12.18
CA ALA A 72 3.71 -9.02 12.15
C ALA A 72 3.93 -7.53 11.91
N TRP A 73 3.18 -6.93 10.98
CA TRP A 73 3.23 -5.48 10.73
C TRP A 73 2.74 -4.65 11.91
N THR A 74 1.73 -5.12 12.65
CA THR A 74 1.25 -4.47 13.87
C THR A 74 2.34 -4.41 14.92
N ARG A 75 3.04 -5.52 15.18
CA ARG A 75 4.16 -5.53 16.15
C ARG A 75 5.28 -4.58 15.75
N GLU A 76 5.61 -4.53 14.46
CA GLU A 76 6.63 -3.61 13.95
C GLU A 76 6.20 -2.15 14.10
N TYR A 77 4.95 -1.84 13.76
CA TYR A 77 4.35 -0.52 13.92
C TYR A 77 4.36 -0.07 15.39
N GLU A 78 3.88 -0.91 16.31
CA GLU A 78 3.82 -0.62 17.74
C GLU A 78 5.22 -0.39 18.33
N ALA A 79 6.20 -1.19 17.93
CA ALA A 79 7.59 -1.01 18.38
C ALA A 79 8.19 0.32 17.91
N LYS A 80 7.87 0.76 16.68
CA LYS A 80 8.31 2.08 16.16
C LYS A 80 7.56 3.22 16.82
N LEU A 81 6.25 3.09 17.02
CA LEU A 81 5.42 4.09 17.68
C LEU A 81 5.87 4.32 19.13
N ALA A 82 6.08 3.24 19.90
CA ALA A 82 6.52 3.32 21.28
C ALA A 82 7.86 4.08 21.44
N LYS A 83 8.80 3.90 20.50
CA LYS A 83 10.04 4.69 20.48
C LYS A 83 9.74 6.18 20.32
N LEU A 84 8.88 6.56 19.37
CA LEU A 84 8.54 7.97 19.12
C LEU A 84 7.77 8.59 20.29
N GLU A 85 6.85 7.85 20.89
CA GLU A 85 6.09 8.28 22.07
C GLU A 85 7.00 8.46 23.29
N ALA A 86 7.95 7.54 23.52
CA ALA A 86 8.92 7.69 24.60
C ALA A 86 9.79 8.95 24.43
N HIS A 87 10.13 9.33 23.19
CA HIS A 87 10.84 10.58 22.91
C HIS A 87 9.95 11.81 23.19
N LEU A 88 8.65 11.76 22.87
CA LEU A 88 7.73 12.85 23.19
C LEU A 88 7.56 13.10 24.70
N MET A 89 7.79 12.09 25.53
CA MET A 89 7.66 12.19 26.99
C MET A 89 8.90 12.78 27.70
N GLN A 90 10.00 13.02 26.97
CA GLN A 90 11.19 13.65 27.54
C GLN A 90 10.91 15.13 27.88
N ARG A 91 11.33 15.56 29.07
CA ARG A 91 10.98 16.88 29.63
C ARG A 91 11.65 18.06 28.92
N ASP A 92 12.75 17.82 28.23
CA ASP A 92 13.62 18.87 27.68
C ASP A 92 13.42 19.12 26.18
N LEU A 93 12.29 18.67 25.60
CA LEU A 93 12.02 18.90 24.18
C LEU A 93 11.67 20.35 23.89
N SER A 94 12.35 20.91 22.88
CA SER A 94 11.91 22.15 22.26
C SER A 94 10.58 21.95 21.50
N ALA A 95 9.85 23.04 21.31
CA ALA A 95 8.60 23.03 20.54
C ALA A 95 8.80 22.52 19.10
N ILE A 96 9.96 22.80 18.50
CA ILE A 96 10.32 22.36 17.15
C ILE A 96 10.53 20.84 17.11
N GLU A 97 11.29 20.28 18.04
CA GLU A 97 11.52 18.83 18.12
C GLU A 97 10.21 18.08 18.38
N ARG A 98 9.36 18.62 19.26
CA ARG A 98 8.04 18.04 19.53
C ARG A 98 7.21 17.98 18.25
N GLN A 99 7.18 19.07 17.49
CA GLN A 99 6.46 19.12 16.23
C GLN A 99 7.02 18.13 15.20
N GLN A 100 8.35 17.99 15.11
CA GLN A 100 8.99 17.03 14.21
C GLN A 100 8.60 15.59 14.54
N ILE A 101 8.57 15.21 15.82
CA ILE A 101 8.15 13.86 16.22
C ILE A 101 6.68 13.62 15.89
N LEU A 102 5.79 14.60 16.13
CA LEU A 102 4.38 14.48 15.76
C LEU A 102 4.19 14.27 14.25
N VAL A 103 4.93 15.02 13.42
CA VAL A 103 4.95 14.82 11.96
C VAL A 103 5.43 13.41 11.61
N ARG A 104 6.46 12.90 12.30
CA ARG A 104 6.96 11.54 12.07
C ARG A 104 5.96 10.45 12.47
N ILE A 105 5.22 10.63 13.56
CA ILE A 105 4.12 9.73 13.96
C ILE A 105 3.03 9.72 12.89
N GLN A 106 2.65 10.89 12.38
CA GLN A 106 1.65 10.99 11.30
C GLN A 106 2.13 10.29 10.01
N ASP A 107 3.40 10.48 9.65
CA ASP A 107 4.03 9.79 8.51
C ASP A 107 4.04 8.27 8.69
N LEU A 108 4.40 7.80 9.90
CA LEU A 108 4.38 6.38 10.25
C LEU A 108 2.96 5.79 10.13
N ASN A 109 1.94 6.52 10.59
CA ASN A 109 0.54 6.11 10.48
C ASN A 109 0.08 5.95 9.03
N ASP A 110 0.52 6.84 8.13
CA ASP A 110 0.19 6.76 6.70
C ASP A 110 0.94 5.62 5.99
N ARG A 111 2.18 5.33 6.41
CA ARG A 111 2.96 4.19 5.89
C ARG A 111 2.39 2.85 6.36
N TYR A 112 1.99 2.75 7.62
CA TYR A 112 1.33 1.58 8.19
C TYR A 112 -0.20 1.63 8.01
N HIS A 113 -0.69 2.25 6.93
CA HIS A 113 -2.13 2.39 6.67
C HIS A 113 -2.89 1.06 6.62
N LEU A 114 -2.23 -0.06 6.28
CA LEU A 114 -2.83 -1.40 6.32
C LEU A 114 -3.05 -1.94 7.74
N VAL A 115 -2.41 -1.33 8.73
CA VAL A 115 -2.60 -1.61 10.16
C VAL A 115 -3.54 -0.56 10.77
N THR A 116 -3.25 0.73 10.57
CA THR A 116 -3.93 1.84 11.24
C THR A 116 -5.32 2.15 10.66
N ASN A 117 -5.51 1.99 9.35
CA ASN A 117 -6.79 2.24 8.69
C ASN A 117 -6.95 1.38 7.41
N PRO A 118 -7.04 0.05 7.58
CA PRO A 118 -7.13 -0.88 6.45
C PRO A 118 -8.39 -0.66 5.61
N THR A 119 -9.51 -0.29 6.25
CA THR A 119 -10.82 -0.19 5.61
C THR A 119 -10.83 0.76 4.42
N LEU A 120 -10.19 1.93 4.54
CA LEU A 120 -10.11 2.89 3.43
C LEU A 120 -9.34 2.32 2.25
N THR A 121 -8.22 1.65 2.51
CA THR A 121 -7.40 1.01 1.47
C THR A 121 -8.15 -0.12 0.78
N TYR A 122 -8.70 -1.08 1.52
CA TYR A 122 -9.37 -2.23 0.88
C TYR A 122 -10.68 -1.86 0.21
N ARG A 123 -11.40 -0.84 0.67
CA ARG A 123 -12.57 -0.33 -0.03
C ARG A 123 -12.20 0.13 -1.44
N TRP A 124 -11.10 0.85 -1.58
CA TRP A 124 -10.62 1.29 -2.89
C TRP A 124 -10.17 0.10 -3.75
N VAL A 125 -9.39 -0.82 -3.20
CA VAL A 125 -8.91 -2.03 -3.91
C VAL A 125 -10.08 -2.89 -4.40
N LYS A 126 -11.10 -3.11 -3.56
CA LYS A 126 -12.31 -3.87 -3.94
C LYS A 126 -13.09 -3.19 -5.05
N ARG A 127 -13.21 -1.85 -5.04
CA ARG A 127 -13.83 -1.11 -6.14
C ARG A 127 -13.10 -1.34 -7.46
N MET A 128 -11.77 -1.26 -7.46
CA MET A 128 -10.97 -1.59 -8.64
C MET A 128 -11.20 -3.02 -9.11
N ALA A 129 -11.21 -3.98 -8.19
CA ALA A 129 -11.43 -5.38 -8.51
C ALA A 129 -12.78 -5.63 -9.20
N ILE A 130 -13.83 -4.99 -8.70
CA ILE A 130 -15.18 -5.02 -9.30
C ILE A 130 -15.16 -4.41 -10.70
N SER A 131 -14.52 -3.25 -10.89
CA SER A 131 -14.38 -2.62 -12.20
C SER A 131 -13.66 -3.52 -13.21
N MET A 132 -12.57 -4.18 -12.81
CA MET A 132 -11.88 -5.16 -13.65
C MET A 132 -12.79 -6.33 -14.05
N GLY A 133 -13.59 -6.83 -13.12
CA GLY A 133 -14.58 -7.88 -13.40
C GLY A 133 -15.61 -7.47 -14.43
N PHE A 134 -16.13 -6.23 -14.33
CA PHE A 134 -17.07 -5.70 -15.33
C PHE A 134 -16.42 -5.55 -16.72
N ILE A 135 -15.20 -5.00 -16.79
CA ILE A 135 -14.47 -4.85 -18.05
C ILE A 135 -14.19 -6.24 -18.66
N ALA A 136 -13.73 -7.20 -17.86
CA ALA A 136 -13.46 -8.55 -18.31
C ALA A 136 -14.72 -9.24 -18.86
N LYS A 137 -15.88 -9.04 -18.23
CA LYS A 137 -17.17 -9.55 -18.70
C LYS A 137 -17.57 -8.90 -20.03
N ALA A 138 -17.46 -7.58 -20.14
CA ALA A 138 -17.77 -6.86 -21.39
C ALA A 138 -16.89 -7.35 -22.56
N LEU A 139 -15.59 -7.57 -22.31
CA LEU A 139 -14.66 -8.13 -23.30
C LEU A 139 -15.12 -9.52 -23.79
N ARG A 140 -15.58 -10.40 -22.91
CA ARG A 140 -16.10 -11.74 -23.31
C ARG A 140 -17.38 -11.67 -24.11
N MET A 141 -18.25 -10.69 -23.82
CA MET A 141 -19.49 -10.50 -24.58
C MET A 141 -19.21 -10.04 -26.02
N ASN A 142 -18.11 -9.34 -26.28
CA ASN A 142 -17.71 -8.91 -27.61
C ASN A 142 -16.98 -10.01 -28.44
N THR A 143 -16.73 -11.19 -27.85
CA THR A 143 -16.14 -12.35 -28.55
C THR A 143 -17.16 -13.40 -28.98
N HIS A 144 -18.43 -13.23 -28.61
CA HIS A 144 -19.56 -14.04 -29.03
C HIS A 144 -20.43 -13.27 -30.02
#